data_AF-A0AAN0JJU9-F1
#
_entry.id   AF-A0AAN0JJU9-F1
#
_cell.length_a   1.000
_cell.length_b   1.000
_cell.length_c   1.000
_cell.angle_alpha   90.00
_cell.angle_beta   90.00
_cell.angle_gamma   90.00
#
_symmetry.space_group_name_H-M   'P 1'
#
loop_
_entity.id
_entity.type
_entity.pdbx_description
1 polymer ?
#
loop_
_entity_poly.entity_id
_entity_poly.type
_entity_poly.pdbx_seq_one_letter_code
_entity_poly.pdbx_strand_id
1 'polypeptide(L)'
;MPGKRSKKRIGVLKKNTRPRKAVDKTASMEIGDGSCNDIVDNLSTVCTSIDRATDTIDDMGGDHSFVTCAYGLVSSLTDWHVTAMDEKVQVFHLKHNTSSSSVPVAVSKVLTVNNDYTWCCQMNGLTVPHSCSALSSFPDIISIHDFSHLLTSIMMNTVCPSNDDSRFVKFCELKNGKLLSVSKKVVAVLDKSDLEVTVRHISCHVLVVNGRRCSVCTKYRSRLRSMVSSFERSKQPLSKTPSICTPQQKLQRKSLRR
;
A
#
# COMPACT_ATOMS: atom_id res chain seq x y z
N MET A 1 19.49 73.37 -30.81
CA MET A 1 18.74 72.12 -31.11
C MET A 1 17.59 71.96 -30.13
N PRO A 2 16.38 71.62 -30.60
CA PRO A 2 15.18 71.44 -29.77
C PRO A 2 15.12 70.04 -29.15
N GLY A 3 14.63 69.93 -27.91
CA GLY A 3 14.56 68.68 -27.14
C GLY A 3 13.32 68.57 -26.27
N LYS A 4 12.17 68.49 -26.93
CA LYS A 4 10.80 68.16 -26.46
C LYS A 4 10.64 67.22 -25.23
N ARG A 5 9.48 67.43 -24.55
CA ARG A 5 8.53 66.46 -23.91
C ARG A 5 8.83 66.06 -22.45
N SER A 6 7.87 65.81 -21.55
CA SER A 6 6.39 65.72 -21.62
C SER A 6 5.81 65.80 -20.19
N LYS A 7 4.56 66.27 -20.08
CA LYS A 7 3.74 66.36 -18.84
C LYS A 7 3.06 65.02 -18.47
N LYS A 8 2.55 64.99 -17.22
CA LYS A 8 1.41 64.17 -16.69
C LYS A 8 1.74 62.68 -16.41
N ARG A 9 1.20 62.01 -15.39
CA ARG A 9 -0.12 62.11 -14.72
C ARG A 9 -0.03 61.30 -13.41
N ILE A 10 -0.48 61.86 -12.28
CA ILE A 10 -0.72 61.09 -11.04
C ILE A 10 -2.16 60.57 -11.13
N GLY A 11 -2.31 59.26 -11.27
CA GLY A 11 -3.60 58.56 -11.29
C GLY A 11 -3.83 57.84 -9.95
N VAL A 12 -4.87 58.26 -9.24
CA VAL A 12 -5.37 57.67 -7.99
C VAL A 12 -5.91 56.26 -8.28
N LEU A 13 -5.34 55.23 -7.65
CA LEU A 13 -5.84 53.86 -7.75
C LEU A 13 -6.83 53.55 -6.62
N LYS A 14 -8.08 53.29 -6.99
CA LYS A 14 -9.16 52.78 -6.12
C LYS A 14 -8.84 51.35 -5.64
N LYS A 15 -8.95 51.11 -4.33
CA LYS A 15 -8.93 49.77 -3.73
C LYS A 15 -10.23 49.03 -4.05
N ASN A 16 -10.16 48.00 -4.89
CA ASN A 16 -11.23 47.01 -5.06
C ASN A 16 -10.89 45.76 -4.25
N THR A 17 -11.45 45.67 -3.05
CA THR A 17 -11.56 44.44 -2.26
C THR A 17 -12.57 43.50 -2.93
N ARG A 18 -12.12 42.32 -3.36
CA ARG A 18 -13.01 41.20 -3.73
C ARG A 18 -13.04 40.14 -2.62
N PRO A 19 -14.20 39.53 -2.36
CA PRO A 19 -14.42 38.61 -1.24
C PRO A 19 -13.85 37.21 -1.53
N ARG A 20 -13.26 36.60 -0.50
CA ARG A 20 -12.92 35.17 -0.49
C ARG A 20 -14.21 34.36 -0.36
N LYS A 21 -14.55 33.56 -1.37
CA LYS A 21 -15.56 32.51 -1.24
C LYS A 21 -14.96 31.34 -0.47
N ALA A 22 -15.58 31.00 0.65
CA ALA A 22 -15.38 29.75 1.36
C ALA A 22 -15.79 28.57 0.47
N VAL A 23 -14.97 27.53 0.45
CA VAL A 23 -15.32 26.22 -0.13
C VAL A 23 -15.24 25.24 1.02
N ASP A 24 -16.41 24.94 1.59
CA ASP A 24 -16.64 23.79 2.45
C ASP A 24 -17.49 22.77 1.69
N LYS A 25 -17.03 21.52 1.71
CA LYS A 25 -17.79 20.27 1.82
C LYS A 25 -16.89 19.12 1.34
N THR A 26 -16.02 18.68 2.24
CA THR A 26 -15.53 17.30 2.25
C THR A 26 -16.69 16.38 2.59
N ALA A 27 -17.13 15.59 1.62
CA ALA A 27 -17.98 14.44 1.87
C ALA A 27 -17.11 13.37 2.55
N SER A 28 -17.33 13.18 3.85
CA SER A 28 -16.87 11.99 4.57
C SER A 28 -17.71 10.83 4.10
N MET A 29 -17.10 9.90 3.38
CA MET A 29 -17.69 8.59 3.09
C MET A 29 -17.42 7.73 4.32
N GLU A 30 -18.46 7.48 5.12
CA GLU A 30 -18.41 6.53 6.23
C GLU A 30 -18.17 5.14 5.62
N ILE A 31 -16.97 4.61 5.83
CA ILE A 31 -16.68 3.20 5.60
C ILE A 31 -17.40 2.49 6.74
N GLY A 32 -18.45 1.72 6.43
CA GLY A 32 -19.17 0.93 7.42
C GLY A 32 -18.20 0.03 8.18
N ASP A 33 -18.25 0.11 9.50
CA ASP A 33 -17.52 -0.77 10.42
C ASP A 33 -18.00 -2.21 10.22
N GLY A 34 -17.42 -2.90 9.24
CA GLY A 34 -17.52 -4.35 9.16
C GLY A 34 -16.99 -4.93 10.48
N SER A 35 -17.88 -5.58 11.22
CA SER A 35 -17.67 -6.11 12.57
C SER A 35 -16.32 -6.83 12.67
N CYS A 36 -15.36 -6.21 13.37
CA CYS A 36 -14.10 -6.87 13.72
C CYS A 36 -14.34 -8.09 14.62
N ASN A 37 -15.52 -8.23 15.23
CA ASN A 37 -15.83 -9.30 16.18
C ASN A 37 -15.90 -10.67 15.49
N ASP A 38 -16.42 -10.75 14.27
CA ASP A 38 -16.54 -12.04 13.55
C ASP A 38 -15.16 -12.59 13.16
N ILE A 39 -14.20 -11.69 12.92
CA ILE A 39 -12.80 -12.04 12.70
C ILE A 39 -12.17 -12.51 14.02
N VAL A 40 -12.43 -11.81 15.13
CA VAL A 40 -11.90 -12.14 16.46
C VAL A 40 -12.41 -13.49 16.99
N ASP A 41 -13.68 -13.83 16.79
CA ASP A 41 -14.26 -15.10 17.24
C ASP A 41 -13.74 -16.30 16.44
N ASN A 42 -13.58 -16.11 15.13
CA ASN A 42 -12.89 -17.10 14.29
C ASN A 42 -11.43 -17.27 14.74
N LEU A 43 -10.73 -16.20 15.10
CA LEU A 43 -9.34 -16.27 15.55
C LEU A 43 -9.16 -16.95 16.90
N SER A 44 -10.04 -16.71 17.86
CA SER A 44 -10.01 -17.43 19.14
C SER A 44 -10.12 -18.93 18.91
N THR A 45 -10.96 -19.34 17.96
CA THR A 45 -11.14 -20.74 17.53
C THR A 45 -9.91 -21.28 16.80
N VAL A 46 -9.28 -20.48 15.93
CA VAL A 46 -8.02 -20.83 15.25
C VAL A 46 -6.89 -21.03 16.25
N CYS A 47 -6.67 -20.08 17.15
CA CYS A 47 -5.60 -20.14 18.15
C CYS A 47 -5.80 -21.33 19.11
N THR A 48 -7.01 -21.58 19.60
CA THR A 48 -7.27 -22.76 20.45
C THR A 48 -7.14 -24.09 19.70
N SER A 49 -7.43 -24.12 18.40
CA SER A 49 -7.19 -25.30 17.56
C SER A 49 -5.69 -25.50 17.30
N ILE A 50 -4.93 -24.41 17.17
CA ILE A 50 -3.47 -24.43 17.10
C ILE A 50 -2.88 -24.98 18.39
N ASP A 51 -3.23 -24.39 19.54
CA ASP A 51 -2.68 -24.76 20.84
C ASP A 51 -2.90 -26.25 21.13
N ARG A 52 -4.12 -26.76 20.90
CA ARG A 52 -4.45 -28.18 21.03
C ARG A 52 -3.67 -29.08 20.07
N ALA A 53 -3.45 -28.62 18.84
CA ALA A 53 -2.66 -29.38 17.88
C ALA A 53 -1.19 -29.45 18.32
N THR A 54 -0.60 -28.36 18.84
CA THR A 54 0.75 -28.35 19.42
C THR A 54 0.88 -29.28 20.63
N ASP A 55 -0.07 -29.27 21.56
CA ASP A 55 -0.06 -30.19 22.71
C ASP A 55 -0.09 -31.66 22.24
N THR A 56 -0.86 -31.95 21.19
CA THR A 56 -0.94 -33.30 20.61
C THR A 56 0.37 -33.70 19.91
N ILE A 57 1.12 -32.75 19.35
CA ILE A 57 2.39 -33.00 18.66
C ILE A 57 3.49 -33.37 19.65
N ASP A 58 3.55 -32.69 20.80
CA ASP A 58 4.54 -32.97 21.84
C ASP A 58 4.35 -34.37 22.44
N ASP A 59 3.10 -34.86 22.49
CA ASP A 59 2.77 -36.21 22.96
C ASP A 59 3.07 -37.33 21.94
N MET A 60 3.19 -37.03 20.65
CA MET A 60 3.31 -38.03 19.58
C MET A 60 4.73 -38.55 19.31
N GLY A 61 5.77 -38.06 20.00
CA GLY A 61 7.08 -38.70 20.04
C GLY A 61 7.69 -39.11 18.69
N GLY A 62 8.25 -38.14 17.95
CA GLY A 62 9.18 -38.40 16.84
C GLY A 62 8.55 -38.72 15.47
N ASP A 63 9.03 -38.02 14.45
CA ASP A 63 8.80 -38.25 13.01
C ASP A 63 7.37 -38.25 12.47
N HIS A 64 6.37 -37.85 13.26
CA HIS A 64 5.10 -37.40 12.70
C HIS A 64 5.34 -36.16 11.85
N SER A 65 5.28 -36.35 10.53
CA SER A 65 5.70 -35.36 9.55
C SER A 65 5.05 -34.00 9.82
N PHE A 66 5.83 -32.92 9.76
CA PHE A 66 5.37 -31.53 9.76
C PHE A 66 4.11 -31.34 8.90
N VAL A 67 4.02 -32.12 7.81
CA VAL A 67 2.87 -32.22 6.91
C VAL A 67 1.60 -32.59 7.67
N THR A 68 1.57 -33.70 8.39
CA THR A 68 0.39 -34.18 9.12
C THR A 68 -0.13 -33.13 10.10
N CYS A 69 0.79 -32.47 10.79
CA CYS A 69 0.49 -31.43 11.76
C CYS A 69 -0.05 -30.15 11.10
N ALA A 70 0.63 -29.67 10.04
CA ALA A 70 0.20 -28.52 9.26
C ALA A 70 -1.16 -28.77 8.58
N TYR A 71 -1.40 -29.99 8.09
CA TYR A 71 -2.69 -30.39 7.55
C TYR A 71 -3.78 -30.38 8.61
N GLY A 72 -3.52 -30.91 9.81
CA GLY A 72 -4.46 -30.85 10.93
C GLY A 72 -4.86 -29.41 11.26
N LEU A 73 -3.86 -28.53 11.39
CA LEU A 73 -4.07 -27.10 11.61
C LEU A 73 -4.93 -26.45 10.52
N VAL A 74 -4.56 -26.64 9.25
CA VAL A 74 -5.26 -25.99 8.13
C VAL A 74 -6.65 -26.57 7.91
N SER A 75 -6.86 -27.87 8.12
CA SER A 75 -8.17 -28.53 7.98
C SER A 75 -9.20 -28.07 9.01
N SER A 76 -8.76 -27.54 10.15
CA SER A 76 -9.64 -26.92 11.15
C SER A 76 -10.18 -25.55 10.71
N LEU A 77 -9.62 -24.97 9.64
CA LEU A 77 -10.01 -23.69 9.09
C LEU A 77 -10.94 -23.91 7.89
N THR A 78 -12.21 -23.54 8.02
CA THR A 78 -13.32 -23.95 7.11
C THR A 78 -13.26 -23.41 5.68
N ASP A 79 -12.35 -22.49 5.36
CA ASP A 79 -12.17 -21.85 4.04
C ASP A 79 -10.83 -22.18 3.33
N TRP A 80 -10.15 -23.26 3.72
CA TRP A 80 -8.73 -23.47 3.39
C TRP A 80 -8.51 -24.70 2.51
N HIS A 81 -7.72 -24.53 1.44
CA HIS A 81 -7.33 -25.64 0.56
C HIS A 81 -5.83 -25.88 0.65
N VAL A 82 -5.45 -27.03 1.20
CA VAL A 82 -4.06 -27.50 1.14
C VAL A 82 -3.88 -28.27 -0.15
N THR A 83 -2.85 -27.92 -0.93
CA THR A 83 -2.51 -28.67 -2.14
C THR A 83 -1.06 -29.11 -2.06
N ALA A 84 -0.84 -30.39 -1.73
CA ALA A 84 0.48 -30.99 -1.88
C ALA A 84 0.74 -31.18 -3.39
N MET A 85 1.77 -30.52 -3.91
CA MET A 85 2.12 -30.55 -5.34
C MET A 85 3.25 -31.53 -5.66
N ASP A 86 4.00 -31.99 -4.65
CA ASP A 86 5.06 -32.99 -4.81
C ASP A 86 5.45 -33.57 -3.43
N GLU A 87 6.18 -34.69 -3.37
CA GLU A 87 6.80 -35.21 -2.12
C GLU A 87 7.80 -34.21 -1.51
N LYS A 88 8.13 -33.14 -2.26
CA LYS A 88 9.19 -32.18 -1.97
C LYS A 88 8.75 -30.75 -1.63
N VAL A 89 7.50 -30.39 -1.95
CA VAL A 89 7.01 -29.02 -1.78
C VAL A 89 5.54 -29.04 -1.36
N GLN A 90 5.25 -28.36 -0.26
CA GLN A 90 3.89 -28.17 0.23
C GLN A 90 3.42 -26.76 -0.10
N VAL A 91 2.29 -26.67 -0.80
CA VAL A 91 1.67 -25.40 -1.16
C VAL A 91 0.36 -25.25 -0.42
N PHE A 92 0.28 -24.24 0.42
CA PHE A 92 -0.91 -23.86 1.16
C PHE A 92 -1.60 -22.73 0.39
N HIS A 93 -2.76 -23.02 -0.21
CA HIS A 93 -3.59 -22.01 -0.86
C HIS A 93 -4.63 -21.49 0.13
N LEU A 94 -4.46 -20.22 0.52
CA LEU A 94 -5.33 -19.55 1.47
C LEU A 94 -6.27 -18.64 0.68
N LYS A 95 -7.54 -19.04 0.58
CA LYS A 95 -8.57 -18.27 -0.11
C LYS A 95 -9.58 -17.76 0.91
N HIS A 96 -9.54 -16.48 1.20
CA HIS A 96 -10.51 -15.87 2.11
C HIS A 96 -11.79 -15.49 1.34
N ASN A 97 -12.92 -16.13 1.67
CA ASN A 97 -14.22 -15.86 1.05
C ASN A 97 -15.02 -14.94 1.99
N THR A 98 -14.97 -13.61 1.79
CA THR A 98 -15.82 -12.70 2.59
C THR A 98 -17.27 -12.84 2.15
N SER A 99 -18.15 -13.38 2.98
CA SER A 99 -19.55 -13.74 2.69
C SER A 99 -20.56 -12.57 2.58
N SER A 100 -20.12 -11.37 2.15
CA SER A 100 -21.03 -10.23 1.91
C SER A 100 -21.50 -10.18 0.45
N SER A 101 -22.79 -9.97 0.21
CA SER A 101 -23.51 -10.16 -1.08
C SER A 101 -23.13 -9.24 -2.26
N SER A 102 -21.96 -8.62 -2.24
CA SER A 102 -21.33 -7.97 -3.40
C SER A 102 -20.11 -8.81 -3.76
N VAL A 103 -20.02 -9.32 -5.00
CA VAL A 103 -18.94 -10.21 -5.49
C VAL A 103 -17.61 -9.89 -4.79
N PRO A 104 -17.25 -10.65 -3.75
CA PRO A 104 -16.12 -10.29 -2.93
C PRO A 104 -14.89 -10.67 -3.73
N VAL A 105 -14.07 -9.67 -4.05
CA VAL A 105 -12.89 -9.96 -4.85
C VAL A 105 -11.91 -10.72 -3.97
N ALA A 106 -11.76 -12.01 -4.24
CA ALA A 106 -11.01 -12.92 -3.40
C ALA A 106 -9.52 -12.55 -3.44
N VAL A 107 -8.97 -12.16 -2.29
CA VAL A 107 -7.52 -12.01 -2.12
C VAL A 107 -6.92 -13.43 -2.11
N SER A 108 -6.08 -13.73 -3.09
CA SER A 108 -5.34 -15.00 -3.12
C SER A 108 -4.08 -14.85 -2.28
N LYS A 109 -3.99 -15.60 -1.18
CA LYS A 109 -2.76 -15.70 -0.38
C LYS A 109 -2.21 -17.11 -0.55
N VAL A 110 -0.94 -17.24 -0.87
CA VAL A 110 -0.28 -18.54 -1.01
C VAL A 110 0.91 -18.56 -0.07
N LEU A 111 0.97 -19.57 0.80
CA LEU A 111 2.15 -19.87 1.60
C LEU A 111 2.73 -21.17 1.06
N THR A 112 3.97 -21.14 0.63
CA THR A 112 4.70 -22.35 0.22
C THR A 112 5.73 -22.65 1.29
N VAL A 113 5.75 -23.89 1.77
CA VAL A 113 6.78 -24.41 2.67
C VAL A 113 7.49 -25.56 1.97
N ASN A 114 8.80 -25.45 1.85
CA ASN A 114 9.66 -26.45 1.24
C ASN A 114 10.08 -27.51 2.27
N ASN A 115 10.59 -28.65 1.80
CA ASN A 115 11.03 -29.74 2.68
C ASN A 115 12.21 -29.38 3.59
N ASP A 116 13.00 -28.37 3.25
CA ASP A 116 14.06 -27.83 4.11
C ASP A 116 13.52 -26.82 5.14
N TYR A 117 12.19 -26.75 5.29
CA TYR A 117 11.46 -25.79 6.12
C TYR A 117 11.69 -24.33 5.75
N THR A 118 12.24 -24.05 4.57
CA THR A 118 12.19 -22.69 4.03
C THR A 118 10.79 -22.40 3.53
N TRP A 119 10.40 -21.12 3.52
CA TRP A 119 9.06 -20.73 3.11
C TRP A 119 9.08 -19.50 2.22
N CYS A 120 8.02 -19.35 1.43
CA CYS A 120 7.74 -18.11 0.70
C CYS A 120 6.25 -17.81 0.72
N CYS A 121 5.92 -16.52 0.72
CA CYS A 121 4.54 -16.06 0.70
C CYS A 121 4.27 -15.27 -0.58
N GLN A 122 3.13 -15.53 -1.23
CA GLN A 122 2.63 -14.78 -2.36
C GLN A 122 1.24 -14.21 -2.07
N MET A 123 0.99 -13.00 -2.54
CA MET A 123 -0.28 -12.28 -2.37
C MET A 123 -0.71 -11.77 -3.74
N ASN A 124 -1.82 -12.28 -4.27
CA ASN A 124 -2.30 -11.99 -5.63
C ASN A 124 -1.19 -12.19 -6.68
N GLY A 125 -0.41 -13.26 -6.56
CA GLY A 125 0.73 -13.57 -7.43
C GLY A 125 2.00 -12.75 -7.18
N LEU A 126 2.00 -11.82 -6.21
CA LEU A 126 3.19 -11.05 -5.84
C LEU A 126 3.91 -11.73 -4.67
N THR A 127 5.19 -12.04 -4.86
CA THR A 127 6.05 -12.50 -3.76
C THR A 127 6.17 -11.41 -2.69
N VAL A 128 5.83 -11.76 -1.45
CA VAL A 128 5.99 -10.89 -0.30
C VAL A 128 7.42 -11.03 0.20
N PRO A 129 8.22 -9.95 0.25
CA PRO A 129 9.59 -10.04 0.74
C PRO A 129 9.60 -10.34 2.24
N HIS A 130 10.58 -11.11 2.72
CA HIS A 130 10.74 -11.41 4.16
C HIS A 130 10.98 -10.14 4.98
N SER A 131 11.58 -9.11 4.37
CA SER A 131 11.73 -7.78 4.97
C SER A 131 10.41 -7.03 5.18
N CYS A 132 9.27 -7.60 4.75
CA CYS A 132 7.95 -7.06 5.07
C CYS A 132 7.77 -7.05 6.59
N SER A 133 7.31 -5.92 7.13
CA SER A 133 7.10 -5.75 8.58
C SER A 133 6.18 -6.80 9.22
N ALA A 134 5.25 -7.40 8.46
CA ALA A 134 4.38 -8.46 8.96
C ALA A 134 5.09 -9.81 9.11
N LEU A 135 6.21 -9.98 8.42
CA LEU A 135 6.91 -11.25 8.25
C LEU A 135 8.35 -11.21 8.77
N SER A 136 8.89 -10.03 9.06
CA SER A 136 10.30 -9.82 9.38
C SER A 136 10.75 -10.44 10.71
N SER A 137 9.81 -10.89 11.55
CA SER A 137 10.12 -11.61 12.79
C SER A 137 10.32 -13.11 12.60
N PHE A 138 9.92 -13.66 11.45
CA PHE A 138 10.02 -15.10 11.20
C PHE A 138 11.37 -15.44 10.59
N PRO A 139 12.01 -16.54 11.04
CA PRO A 139 13.25 -17.01 10.44
C PRO A 139 13.01 -17.53 9.02
N ASP A 140 14.09 -17.58 8.22
CA ASP A 140 14.03 -18.14 6.85
C ASP A 140 13.71 -19.64 6.86
N ILE A 141 14.16 -20.36 7.89
CA ILE A 141 13.86 -21.76 8.18
C ILE A 141 12.92 -21.79 9.38
N ILE A 142 11.69 -22.26 9.19
CA ILE A 142 10.65 -22.22 10.24
C ILE A 142 10.58 -23.54 11.02
N SER A 143 10.40 -23.43 12.34
CA SER A 143 9.98 -24.57 13.16
C SER A 143 8.47 -24.81 13.02
N ILE A 144 7.98 -25.93 13.56
CA ILE A 144 6.55 -26.22 13.62
C ILE A 144 5.78 -25.18 14.47
N HIS A 145 6.40 -24.70 15.54
CA HIS A 145 5.85 -23.62 16.36
C HIS A 145 5.79 -22.32 15.55
N ASP A 146 6.85 -21.97 14.79
CA ASP A 146 6.83 -20.77 13.95
C ASP A 146 5.79 -20.84 12.83
N PHE A 147 5.50 -22.02 12.31
CA PHE A 147 4.53 -22.22 11.23
C PHE A 147 3.14 -21.71 11.59
N SER A 148 2.63 -22.04 12.79
CA SER A 148 1.30 -21.61 13.21
C SER A 148 1.22 -20.09 13.39
N HIS A 149 2.24 -19.48 13.99
CA HIS A 149 2.38 -18.03 14.13
C HIS A 149 2.52 -17.34 12.77
N LEU A 150 3.28 -17.92 11.84
CA LEU A 150 3.48 -17.40 10.49
C LEU A 150 2.16 -17.42 9.71
N LEU A 151 1.47 -18.56 9.73
CA LEU A 151 0.16 -18.73 9.10
C LEU A 151 -0.83 -17.71 9.62
N THR A 152 -0.90 -17.55 10.95
CA THR A 152 -1.76 -16.57 11.62
C THR A 152 -1.39 -15.14 11.24
N SER A 153 -0.10 -14.80 11.16
CA SER A 153 0.34 -13.48 10.71
C SER A 153 -0.11 -13.22 9.26
N ILE A 154 0.06 -14.19 8.36
CA ILE A 154 -0.37 -14.08 6.97
C ILE A 154 -1.89 -13.93 6.86
N MET A 155 -2.65 -14.63 7.69
CA MET A 155 -4.11 -14.53 7.78
C MET A 155 -4.57 -13.15 8.19
N MET A 156 -4.00 -12.66 9.30
CA MET A 156 -4.45 -11.46 9.99
C MET A 156 -4.07 -10.18 9.27
N ASN A 157 -3.00 -10.23 8.50
CA ASN A 157 -2.56 -9.08 7.76
C ASN A 157 -3.34 -8.92 6.45
N THR A 158 -3.61 -7.66 6.15
CA THR A 158 -4.31 -7.25 4.93
C THR A 158 -3.32 -6.86 3.85
N VAL A 159 -3.75 -6.90 2.59
CA VAL A 159 -2.92 -6.39 1.49
C VAL A 159 -2.95 -4.87 1.50
N CYS A 160 -1.78 -4.25 1.41
CA CYS A 160 -1.61 -2.81 1.32
C CYS A 160 -2.34 -2.29 0.08
N PRO A 161 -3.34 -1.38 0.22
CA PRO A 161 -4.15 -0.85 -0.87
C PRO A 161 -3.40 0.17 -1.75
N SER A 162 -2.07 0.25 -1.61
CA SER A 162 -1.17 1.03 -2.47
C SER A 162 -1.66 2.45 -2.79
N ASN A 163 -1.60 2.87 -4.05
CA ASN A 163 -2.09 4.16 -4.53
C ASN A 163 -3.06 3.93 -5.68
N ASP A 164 -4.31 3.73 -5.29
CA ASP A 164 -5.54 3.47 -6.05
C ASP A 164 -6.15 4.70 -6.75
N ASP A 165 -5.68 5.92 -6.48
CA ASP A 165 -6.23 7.14 -7.10
C ASP A 165 -6.08 7.06 -8.63
N SER A 166 -7.22 7.13 -9.33
CA SER A 166 -7.30 7.00 -10.79
C SER A 166 -6.39 7.97 -11.55
N ARG A 167 -6.05 9.13 -10.98
CA ARG A 167 -5.10 10.08 -11.58
C ARG A 167 -3.67 9.53 -11.58
N PHE A 168 -3.28 8.83 -10.52
CA PHE A 168 -1.97 8.19 -10.44
C PHE A 168 -1.88 7.01 -11.40
N VAL A 169 -2.95 6.19 -11.46
CA VAL A 169 -3.06 5.05 -12.38
C VAL A 169 -2.90 5.52 -13.83
N LYS A 170 -3.73 6.46 -14.28
CA LYS A 170 -3.65 7.04 -15.64
C LYS A 170 -2.28 7.64 -15.95
N PHE A 171 -1.70 8.35 -14.98
CA PHE A 171 -0.35 8.89 -15.15
C PHE A 171 0.71 7.79 -15.34
N CYS A 172 0.63 6.71 -14.56
CA CYS A 172 1.53 5.58 -14.65
C CYS A 172 1.35 4.83 -15.98
N GLU A 173 0.12 4.62 -16.44
CA GLU A 173 -0.19 4.03 -17.74
C GLU A 173 0.43 4.82 -18.89
N LEU A 174 0.30 6.15 -18.88
CA LEU A 174 0.95 7.05 -19.84
C LEU A 174 2.49 7.00 -19.79
N LYS A 175 3.05 6.42 -18.73
CA LYS A 175 4.48 6.13 -18.56
C LYS A 175 4.80 4.65 -18.76
N ASN A 176 3.99 3.94 -19.55
CA ASN A 176 4.15 2.52 -19.85
C ASN A 176 4.14 1.64 -18.59
N GLY A 177 3.33 2.02 -17.60
CA GLY A 177 3.14 1.28 -16.35
C GLY A 177 4.32 1.32 -15.39
N LYS A 178 5.35 2.15 -15.63
CA LYS A 178 6.53 2.26 -14.77
C LYS A 178 6.87 3.72 -14.50
N LEU A 179 7.12 4.04 -13.24
CA LEU A 179 7.63 5.35 -12.83
C LEU A 179 9.11 5.23 -12.50
N LEU A 180 9.91 6.13 -13.07
CA LEU A 180 11.36 6.13 -12.91
C LEU A 180 11.81 7.26 -11.97
N SER A 181 12.88 7.03 -11.22
CA SER A 181 13.62 8.07 -10.52
C SER A 181 14.38 8.97 -11.48
N VAL A 182 15.00 10.04 -10.95
CA VAL A 182 15.94 10.89 -11.70
C VAL A 182 17.11 10.09 -12.25
N SER A 183 17.55 9.06 -11.52
CA SER A 183 18.61 8.13 -11.94
C SER A 183 18.11 7.02 -12.88
N LYS A 184 16.92 7.17 -13.49
CA LYS A 184 16.27 6.19 -14.39
C LYS A 184 16.00 4.80 -13.78
N LYS A 185 16.01 4.67 -12.44
CA LYS A 185 15.65 3.40 -11.76
C LYS A 185 14.14 3.32 -11.57
N VAL A 186 13.54 2.13 -11.75
CA VAL A 186 12.10 1.93 -11.48
C VAL A 186 11.84 2.14 -9.99
N VAL A 187 10.93 3.04 -9.64
CA VAL A 187 10.54 3.33 -8.25
C VAL A 187 9.12 2.90 -7.95
N ALA A 188 8.26 2.83 -8.97
CA ALA A 188 6.92 2.30 -8.82
C ALA A 188 6.46 1.66 -10.12
N VAL A 189 5.54 0.71 -9.98
CA VAL A 189 4.95 -0.05 -11.07
C VAL A 189 3.44 0.02 -10.97
N LEU A 190 2.79 -0.12 -12.12
CA LEU A 190 1.37 -0.36 -12.21
C LEU A 190 1.09 -1.80 -11.78
N ASP A 191 0.39 -1.96 -10.68
CA ASP A 191 -0.02 -3.23 -10.10
C ASP A 191 -1.45 -3.52 -10.60
N LYS A 192 -1.58 -4.52 -11.48
CA LYS A 192 -2.84 -4.95 -12.07
C LYS A 192 -3.31 -6.24 -11.42
N SER A 193 -3.55 -6.17 -10.11
CA SER A 193 -4.19 -7.26 -9.40
C SER A 193 -5.65 -7.43 -9.85
N ASP A 194 -6.21 -8.62 -9.71
CA ASP A 194 -7.61 -8.90 -10.06
C ASP A 194 -8.61 -8.04 -9.27
N LEU A 195 -8.19 -7.48 -8.12
CA LEU A 195 -8.98 -6.63 -7.24
C LEU A 195 -9.08 -5.20 -7.78
N GLU A 196 -7.93 -4.59 -8.01
CA GLU A 196 -7.82 -3.19 -8.39
C GLU A 196 -6.51 -2.93 -9.13
N VAL A 197 -6.54 -1.89 -9.98
CA VAL A 197 -5.35 -1.34 -10.61
C VAL A 197 -4.81 -0.22 -9.73
N THR A 198 -3.62 -0.40 -9.18
CA THR A 198 -2.95 0.63 -8.35
C THR A 198 -1.56 0.98 -8.86
N VAL A 199 -0.99 2.05 -8.29
CA VAL A 199 0.44 2.34 -8.39
C VAL A 199 1.15 1.93 -7.10
N ARG A 200 1.95 0.87 -7.18
CA ARG A 200 2.70 0.32 -6.03
C ARG A 200 4.18 0.72 -6.12
N HIS A 201 4.73 1.23 -5.01
CA HIS A 201 6.17 1.47 -4.91
C HIS A 201 6.92 0.12 -4.87
N ILE A 202 8.10 0.02 -5.47
CA ILE A 202 8.86 -1.25 -5.55
C ILE A 202 9.22 -1.84 -4.17
N SER A 203 9.31 -0.98 -3.15
CA SER A 203 9.60 -1.34 -1.75
C SER A 203 8.33 -1.38 -0.89
N CYS A 204 7.15 -1.54 -1.48
CA CYS A 204 5.91 -1.69 -0.72
C CYS A 204 5.99 -2.96 0.14
N HIS A 205 5.53 -2.91 1.39
CA HIS A 205 5.54 -4.08 2.27
C HIS A 205 4.51 -5.15 1.86
N VAL A 206 3.57 -4.84 0.94
CA VAL A 206 2.48 -5.71 0.45
C VAL A 206 1.52 -6.17 1.54
N LEU A 207 1.97 -6.73 2.66
CA LEU A 207 1.19 -7.01 3.86
C LEU A 207 1.32 -5.88 4.87
N VAL A 208 0.18 -5.53 5.49
CA VAL A 208 0.06 -4.46 6.48
C VAL A 208 -0.90 -4.84 7.58
N VAL A 209 -0.55 -4.40 8.79
CA VAL A 209 -1.36 -4.52 9.99
C VAL A 209 -2.47 -3.46 9.94
N ASN A 210 -3.71 -3.85 10.24
CA ASN A 210 -4.89 -2.96 10.38
C ASN A 210 -5.42 -2.29 9.09
N GLY A 211 -5.28 -2.89 7.91
CA GLY A 211 -5.96 -2.39 6.69
C GLY A 211 -5.40 -1.08 6.10
N ARG A 212 -4.43 -0.44 6.74
CA ARG A 212 -3.89 0.87 6.32
C ARG A 212 -2.74 0.71 5.34
N ARG A 213 -2.54 1.70 4.46
CA ARG A 213 -1.37 1.74 3.56
C ARG A 213 -0.06 1.65 4.35
N CYS A 214 0.90 0.89 3.82
CA CYS A 214 2.24 0.83 4.43
C CYS A 214 2.91 2.21 4.45
N SER A 215 3.89 2.39 5.33
CA SER A 215 4.63 3.64 5.49
C SER A 215 5.30 4.09 4.19
N VAL A 216 5.79 3.15 3.38
CA VAL A 216 6.40 3.39 2.06
C VAL A 216 5.37 4.00 1.09
N CYS A 217 4.21 3.36 0.92
CA CYS A 217 3.15 3.87 0.03
C CYS A 217 2.59 5.21 0.54
N THR A 218 2.46 5.38 1.85
CA THR A 218 2.02 6.64 2.47
C THR A 218 2.97 7.79 2.14
N LYS A 219 4.29 7.60 2.31
CA LYS A 219 5.30 8.61 1.96
C LYS A 219 5.33 8.85 0.44
N TYR A 220 5.28 7.79 -0.35
CA TYR A 220 5.36 7.87 -1.81
C TYR A 220 4.16 8.60 -2.42
N ARG A 221 2.97 8.53 -1.82
CA ARG A 221 1.77 9.23 -2.27
C ARG A 221 1.98 10.74 -2.44
N SER A 222 2.70 11.39 -1.55
CA SER A 222 3.03 12.81 -1.67
C SER A 222 3.89 13.10 -2.90
N ARG A 223 4.85 12.24 -3.20
CA ARG A 223 5.69 12.33 -4.41
C ARG A 223 4.87 12.10 -5.67
N LEU A 224 3.96 11.12 -5.68
CA LEU A 224 3.02 10.89 -6.79
C LEU A 224 2.19 12.14 -7.09
N ARG A 225 1.64 12.81 -6.07
CA ARG A 225 0.90 14.07 -6.24
C ARG A 225 1.74 15.15 -6.94
N SER A 226 2.99 15.33 -6.52
CA SER A 226 3.89 16.30 -7.14
C SER A 226 4.22 15.95 -8.60
N MET A 227 4.45 14.67 -8.90
CA MET A 227 4.74 14.20 -10.26
C MET A 227 3.54 14.40 -11.19
N VAL A 228 2.33 14.01 -10.75
CA VAL A 228 1.10 14.23 -11.52
C VAL A 228 0.82 15.70 -11.74
N SER A 229 0.92 16.54 -10.70
CA SER A 229 0.72 17.99 -10.87
C SER A 229 1.70 18.62 -11.85
N SER A 230 2.97 18.22 -11.82
CA SER A 230 3.99 18.71 -12.75
C SER A 230 3.70 18.27 -14.18
N PHE A 231 3.27 17.02 -14.36
CA PHE A 231 2.88 16.48 -15.65
C PHE A 231 1.64 17.19 -16.23
N GLU A 232 0.61 17.41 -15.43
CA GLU A 232 -0.59 18.14 -15.86
C GLU A 232 -0.27 19.57 -16.27
N ARG A 233 0.61 20.28 -15.56
CA ARG A 233 1.07 21.61 -15.95
C ARG A 233 1.82 21.60 -17.28
N SER A 234 2.66 20.59 -17.52
CA SER A 234 3.41 20.47 -18.78
C SER A 234 2.53 20.23 -20.01
N LYS A 235 1.32 19.70 -19.81
CA LYS A 235 0.32 19.48 -20.87
C LYS A 235 -0.51 20.70 -21.20
N GLN A 236 -0.56 21.71 -20.33
CA GLN A 236 -1.34 22.91 -20.63
C GLN A 236 -0.66 23.63 -21.80
N PRO A 237 -1.37 23.88 -22.91
CA PRO A 237 -0.83 24.69 -23.99
C PRO A 237 -0.41 26.04 -23.41
N LEU A 238 0.73 26.57 -23.88
CA LEU A 238 1.36 27.85 -23.49
C LEU A 238 0.48 29.10 -23.75
N SER A 239 -0.84 28.98 -23.70
CA SER A 239 -1.81 29.95 -24.18
C SER A 239 -2.05 31.13 -23.23
N LYS A 240 -1.21 31.35 -22.21
CA LYS A 240 -1.31 32.57 -21.38
C LYS A 240 0.05 33.22 -21.16
N THR A 241 0.17 34.36 -21.83
CA THR A 241 1.12 35.46 -21.69
C THR A 241 1.78 35.48 -20.32
N PRO A 242 3.13 35.56 -20.24
CA PRO A 242 3.83 35.62 -18.97
C PRO A 242 3.33 36.83 -18.17
N SER A 243 2.62 36.59 -17.06
CA SER A 243 2.43 37.63 -16.07
C SER A 243 3.82 37.96 -15.55
N ILE A 244 4.31 39.15 -15.88
CA ILE A 244 5.57 39.72 -15.45
C ILE A 244 5.63 39.60 -13.93
N CYS A 245 6.27 38.53 -13.45
CA CYS A 245 6.53 38.32 -12.04
C CYS A 245 7.74 39.19 -11.75
N THR A 246 7.46 40.43 -11.35
CA THR A 246 8.48 41.37 -10.90
C THR A 246 9.21 40.71 -9.73
N PRO A 247 10.54 40.64 -9.75
CA PRO A 247 11.30 40.09 -8.63
C PRO A 247 11.06 41.02 -7.44
N GLN A 248 10.33 40.55 -6.42
CA GLN A 248 10.32 41.25 -5.15
C GLN A 248 11.75 41.25 -4.61
N GLN A 249 12.35 42.43 -4.69
CA GLN A 249 13.63 42.75 -4.12
C GLN A 249 13.66 42.31 -2.65
N LYS A 250 14.70 41.56 -2.31
CA LYS A 250 15.10 41.27 -0.93
C LYS A 250 15.17 42.58 -0.15
N LEU A 251 14.19 42.84 0.70
CA LEU A 251 14.32 43.84 1.76
C LEU A 251 15.34 43.30 2.76
N GLN A 252 16.57 43.79 2.65
CA GLN A 252 17.63 43.59 3.62
C GLN A 252 17.16 44.14 4.98
N ARG A 253 16.88 43.25 5.94
CA ARG A 253 16.85 43.61 7.36
C ARG A 253 18.29 43.72 7.86
N LYS A 254 18.91 44.88 7.63
CA LYS A 254 20.05 45.38 8.41
C LYS A 254 19.57 46.59 9.22
N SER A 255 20.14 46.77 10.42
CA SER A 255 19.94 47.86 11.40
C SER A 255 18.73 47.67 12.34
N LEU A 256 18.77 47.88 13.65
CA LEU A 256 19.78 48.35 14.61
C LEU A 256 19.57 47.58 15.94
N ARG A 257 20.65 47.14 16.59
CA ARG A 257 20.70 47.02 18.06
C ARG A 257 21.82 47.94 18.53
N ARG A 258 21.42 49.02 19.21
CA ARG A 258 22.24 49.68 20.22
C ARG A 258 21.91 49.05 21.56
#